data_AF-A0A955YTY1-F1
#
_entry.id   AF-A0A955YTY1-F1
#
_cell.length_a   1.000
_cell.length_b   1.000
_cell.length_c   1.000
_cell.angle_alpha   90.00
_cell.angle_beta   90.00
_cell.angle_gamma   90.00
#
_symmetry.space_group_name_H-M   'P 1'
#
loop_
_entity.id
_entity.type
_entity.pdbx_description
1 polymer ?
#
loop_
_entity_poly.entity_id
_entity_poly.type
_entity_poly.pdbx_seq_one_letter_code
_entity_poly.pdbx_strand_id
1 'polypeptide(L)'
;MRANILVVTVFLASLWAPVALAGGYDTPILYSARHMGMGGTAVSYVSDPSALFHNPAGLGKIKGISVLGDFSLLVGGIQGSPSALASANSIDSNTTVAPFFLVGGGIRITDWLAAGLAVYPVASAGATYEYPGAGGTTVEDHTQLVFLEISPGVAFVLPYNLRLGVGYRITYTSLTRTVAPAGTTPIIDFTLTGTNFASFRAGLQWDALSEGTSDIDRRDLSFGLNYRHKTVVDVGADEGIALAQTGTDLKSDFTLPARLVFGVRGDYDRIGGAVDLEYGFNSQNERTTVSGDTAGGTRISVNNVFAWSDAITLRGGLEYRWLDAGEFATRLGYVFDGTTANPQYPTAFGTPPTPTHSLTAGIGYDGGPWETNLAYAYRFGSTTVTEGGTGAEVCQLCSANGDYAIGLHGLYVDVSYDF
;
A
#
# COMPACT_ATOMS: atom_id res chain seq x y z
N MET A 1 -4.75 -41.73 -30.63
CA MET A 1 -6.14 -41.26 -30.82
C MET A 1 -6.79 -41.16 -29.44
N ARG A 2 -7.44 -40.05 -29.10
CA ARG A 2 -8.12 -39.77 -27.81
C ARG A 2 -7.25 -39.85 -26.54
N ALA A 3 -6.81 -38.69 -26.07
CA ALA A 3 -6.83 -38.34 -24.65
C ALA A 3 -7.79 -37.15 -24.51
N ASN A 4 -8.64 -37.12 -23.48
CA ASN A 4 -9.71 -36.13 -23.37
C ASN A 4 -9.40 -35.09 -22.27
N ILE A 5 -9.55 -33.81 -22.64
CA ILE A 5 -10.26 -32.75 -21.89
C ILE A 5 -10.02 -32.70 -20.36
N LEU A 6 -9.22 -31.73 -19.91
CA LEU A 6 -9.63 -30.73 -18.92
C LEU A 6 -8.74 -29.47 -18.98
N VAL A 7 -9.06 -28.44 -18.19
CA VAL A 7 -8.27 -27.22 -17.92
C VAL A 7 -8.10 -26.22 -19.08
N VAL A 8 -9.19 -25.59 -19.53
CA VAL A 8 -9.23 -24.14 -19.87
C VAL A 8 -10.62 -23.55 -19.54
N THR A 9 -11.11 -23.70 -18.31
CA THR A 9 -12.47 -23.22 -17.95
C THR A 9 -12.58 -22.76 -16.49
N VAL A 10 -11.79 -21.74 -16.15
CA VAL A 10 -11.93 -20.94 -14.91
C VAL A 10 -12.13 -19.45 -15.22
N PHE A 11 -11.65 -18.98 -16.39
CA PHE A 11 -11.57 -17.56 -16.76
C PHE A 11 -12.90 -16.83 -17.07
N LEU A 12 -14.06 -17.48 -16.91
CA LEU A 12 -15.37 -16.91 -17.28
C LEU A 12 -16.42 -16.89 -16.15
N ALA A 13 -16.02 -17.20 -14.91
CA ALA A 13 -16.94 -17.29 -13.76
C ALA A 13 -16.96 -16.05 -12.85
N SER A 14 -16.12 -15.05 -13.09
CA SER A 14 -15.90 -13.89 -12.19
C SER A 14 -16.81 -12.68 -12.44
N LEU A 15 -17.65 -12.69 -13.49
CA LEU A 15 -18.46 -11.54 -13.93
C LEU A 15 -19.67 -11.17 -13.02
N TRP A 16 -19.83 -11.84 -11.87
CA TRP A 16 -20.95 -11.63 -10.93
C TRP A 16 -20.49 -11.54 -9.47
N ALA A 17 -19.31 -10.99 -9.21
CA ALA A 17 -18.99 -10.48 -7.88
C ALA A 17 -19.85 -9.23 -7.60
N PRO A 18 -20.63 -9.16 -6.50
CA PRO A 18 -21.29 -7.92 -6.10
C PRO A 18 -20.23 -6.87 -5.72
N VAL A 19 -20.62 -5.59 -5.74
CA VAL A 19 -19.71 -4.43 -5.68
C VAL A 19 -18.84 -4.42 -4.42
N ALA A 20 -17.65 -5.02 -4.51
CA ALA A 20 -16.50 -4.63 -3.71
C ALA A 20 -15.83 -3.39 -4.37
N LEU A 21 -14.99 -2.71 -3.59
CA LEU A 21 -15.15 -1.26 -3.32
C LEU A 21 -13.69 -0.61 -3.16
N ALA A 22 -13.19 0.43 -2.39
CA ALA A 22 -11.70 0.71 -2.21
C ALA A 22 -10.92 1.15 -0.90
N GLY A 23 -9.59 0.85 -0.90
CA GLY A 23 -8.79 0.27 0.21
C GLY A 23 -7.94 1.11 1.20
N GLY A 24 -8.28 2.37 1.50
CA GLY A 24 -7.74 3.09 2.68
C GLY A 24 -6.34 3.74 2.51
N TYR A 25 -5.50 3.69 3.56
CA TYR A 25 -4.14 4.29 3.64
C TYR A 25 -3.06 3.54 2.86
N ASP A 26 -3.21 2.24 2.69
CA ASP A 26 -2.21 1.41 2.04
C ASP A 26 -2.37 1.56 0.53
N THR A 27 -1.32 2.03 -0.15
CA THR A 27 -1.29 2.02 -1.61
C THR A 27 -1.06 0.57 -2.07
N PRO A 28 -1.98 -0.08 -2.80
CA PRO A 28 -1.86 -1.50 -3.19
C PRO A 28 -0.82 -1.74 -4.31
N ILE A 29 -0.11 -0.69 -4.71
CA ILE A 29 0.80 -0.60 -5.84
C ILE A 29 2.10 0.14 -5.41
N LEU A 30 2.98 -0.52 -4.64
CA LEU A 30 4.14 0.14 -4.03
C LEU A 30 5.52 -0.38 -4.47
N TYR A 31 5.84 -1.67 -4.35
CA TYR A 31 7.25 -2.12 -4.39
C TYR A 31 7.58 -3.31 -5.27
N SER A 32 8.80 -3.22 -5.81
CA SER A 32 9.40 -4.06 -6.83
C SER A 32 8.64 -3.97 -8.15
N ALA A 33 9.22 -3.24 -9.10
CA ALA A 33 8.82 -3.21 -10.51
C ALA A 33 8.53 -4.61 -11.09
N ARG A 34 9.29 -5.65 -10.69
CA ARG A 34 9.02 -7.07 -11.03
C ARG A 34 7.59 -7.49 -10.66
N HIS A 35 7.25 -7.36 -9.39
CA HIS A 35 5.96 -7.74 -8.81
C HIS A 35 4.86 -6.77 -9.26
N MET A 36 5.18 -5.50 -9.44
CA MET A 36 4.28 -4.46 -9.92
C MET A 36 3.82 -4.69 -11.37
N GLY A 37 4.70 -5.19 -12.26
CA GLY A 37 4.27 -5.66 -13.58
C GLY A 37 3.21 -6.78 -13.54
N MET A 38 3.19 -7.55 -12.45
CA MET A 38 2.25 -8.65 -12.15
C MET A 38 1.06 -8.22 -11.28
N GLY A 39 0.66 -6.95 -11.32
CA GLY A 39 -0.44 -6.42 -10.51
C GLY A 39 -0.13 -6.39 -9.01
N GLY A 40 1.14 -6.33 -8.63
CA GLY A 40 1.56 -6.43 -7.23
C GLY A 40 1.37 -7.81 -6.60
N THR A 41 1.14 -8.87 -7.39
CA THR A 41 1.17 -10.25 -6.87
C THR A 41 2.61 -10.63 -6.51
N ALA A 42 2.80 -11.22 -5.33
CA ALA A 42 4.12 -11.54 -4.78
C ALA A 42 4.11 -12.64 -3.71
N VAL A 43 3.00 -12.80 -2.98
CA VAL A 43 3.02 -13.48 -1.66
C VAL A 43 3.43 -14.96 -1.76
N SER A 44 3.08 -15.64 -2.85
CA SER A 44 3.47 -17.03 -3.12
C SER A 44 4.92 -17.23 -3.60
N TYR A 45 5.57 -16.21 -4.17
CA TYR A 45 6.77 -16.43 -4.99
C TYR A 45 7.93 -15.45 -4.83
N VAL A 46 7.75 -14.32 -4.13
CA VAL A 46 8.84 -13.37 -3.81
C VAL A 46 10.03 -14.12 -3.21
N SER A 47 11.24 -13.79 -3.68
CA SER A 47 12.44 -14.64 -3.51
C SER A 47 13.71 -13.85 -3.14
N ASP A 48 13.56 -12.54 -3.04
CA ASP A 48 14.57 -11.48 -2.94
C ASP A 48 14.32 -10.63 -1.66
N PRO A 49 15.14 -9.61 -1.34
CA PRO A 49 14.98 -8.81 -0.12
C PRO A 49 13.65 -8.04 0.01
N SER A 50 12.89 -7.83 -1.08
CA SER A 50 11.52 -7.25 -0.99
C SER A 50 10.51 -8.19 -0.29
N ALA A 51 10.89 -9.45 -0.06
CA ALA A 51 10.18 -10.40 0.80
C ALA A 51 9.82 -9.81 2.18
N LEU A 52 10.62 -8.89 2.73
CA LEU A 52 10.32 -8.26 4.03
C LEU A 52 9.07 -7.37 4.00
N PHE A 53 8.72 -6.80 2.84
CA PHE A 53 7.44 -6.12 2.59
C PHE A 53 6.34 -7.11 2.17
N HIS A 54 6.63 -7.99 1.21
CA HIS A 54 5.63 -8.87 0.57
C HIS A 54 5.31 -10.13 1.38
N ASN A 55 6.29 -11.00 1.63
CA ASN A 55 6.15 -12.21 2.47
C ASN A 55 7.52 -12.69 2.98
N PRO A 56 7.84 -12.60 4.30
CA PRO A 56 9.19 -12.80 4.80
C PRO A 56 9.71 -14.23 4.63
N ALA A 57 8.83 -15.22 4.39
CA ALA A 57 9.24 -16.58 4.02
C ALA A 57 10.06 -16.63 2.72
N GLY A 58 9.90 -15.62 1.84
CA GLY A 58 10.67 -15.46 0.61
C GLY A 58 12.17 -15.28 0.81
N LEU A 59 12.62 -14.75 1.97
CA LEU A 59 14.05 -14.71 2.32
C LEU A 59 14.68 -16.11 2.32
N GLY A 60 13.90 -17.16 2.58
CA GLY A 60 14.34 -18.56 2.51
C GLY A 60 14.59 -19.08 1.09
N LYS A 61 14.40 -18.26 0.04
CA LYS A 61 14.81 -18.53 -1.35
C LYS A 61 16.19 -17.94 -1.69
N ILE A 62 16.68 -16.94 -0.95
CA ILE A 62 18.02 -16.35 -1.10
C ILE A 62 19.10 -17.41 -0.86
N LYS A 63 20.11 -17.48 -1.76
CA LYS A 63 21.15 -18.52 -1.76
C LYS A 63 22.51 -18.07 -1.20
N GLY A 64 22.90 -16.82 -1.45
CA GLY A 64 24.16 -16.23 -0.99
C GLY A 64 23.90 -14.97 -0.17
N ILE A 65 24.49 -13.86 -0.57
CA ILE A 65 24.04 -12.52 -0.17
C ILE A 65 23.20 -11.96 -1.31
N SER A 66 22.06 -11.32 -1.00
CA SER A 66 21.22 -10.64 -1.99
C SER A 66 20.96 -9.20 -1.54
N VAL A 67 21.02 -8.24 -2.46
CA VAL A 67 20.63 -6.85 -2.22
C VAL A 67 19.62 -6.40 -3.28
N LEU A 68 18.71 -5.52 -2.90
CA LEU A 68 17.72 -4.93 -3.81
C LEU A 68 17.52 -3.45 -3.50
N GLY A 69 17.47 -2.64 -4.54
CA GLY A 69 17.02 -1.26 -4.51
C GLY A 69 15.86 -1.07 -5.49
N ASP A 70 14.73 -0.58 -4.96
CA ASP A 70 13.54 -0.16 -5.71
C ASP A 70 13.32 1.34 -5.53
N PHE A 71 12.93 2.00 -6.61
CA PHE A 71 12.42 3.36 -6.62
C PHE A 71 11.08 3.41 -7.36
N SER A 72 10.09 4.01 -6.71
CA SER A 72 8.69 3.95 -7.11
C SER A 72 8.06 5.34 -7.04
N LEU A 73 7.83 5.96 -8.20
CA LEU A 73 7.32 7.32 -8.31
C LEU A 73 5.83 7.32 -8.62
N LEU A 74 5.02 7.83 -7.69
CA LEU A 74 3.58 8.02 -7.88
C LEU A 74 3.30 9.48 -8.27
N VAL A 75 2.55 9.70 -9.35
CA VAL A 75 2.20 11.02 -9.90
C VAL A 75 0.72 11.06 -10.26
N GLY A 76 -0.02 12.05 -9.75
CA GLY A 76 -1.44 12.16 -10.06
C GLY A 76 -2.18 13.22 -9.25
N GLY A 77 -3.50 13.11 -9.23
CA GLY A 77 -4.38 14.00 -8.48
C GLY A 77 -5.55 13.26 -7.85
N ILE A 78 -6.16 13.90 -6.85
CA ILE A 78 -7.38 13.43 -6.19
C ILE A 78 -8.42 14.54 -6.31
N GLN A 79 -9.59 14.21 -6.86
CA GLN A 79 -10.76 15.08 -6.81
C GLN A 79 -11.50 14.82 -5.49
N GLY A 80 -11.98 15.87 -4.83
CA GLY A 80 -12.72 15.76 -3.58
C GLY A 80 -13.29 17.09 -3.11
N SER A 81 -13.92 17.08 -1.93
CA SER A 81 -14.49 18.28 -1.31
C SER A 81 -13.86 18.57 0.06
N PRO A 82 -12.61 19.07 0.12
CA PRO A 82 -11.82 19.13 1.37
C PRO A 82 -12.48 19.93 2.49
N SER A 83 -13.35 20.90 2.19
CA SER A 83 -14.18 21.58 3.18
C SER A 83 -15.62 21.79 2.70
N ALA A 84 -16.52 22.17 3.61
CA ALA A 84 -17.93 22.43 3.32
C ALA A 84 -18.21 23.78 2.61
N LEU A 85 -17.18 24.49 2.16
CA LEU A 85 -17.34 25.70 1.35
C LEU A 85 -17.73 25.34 -0.09
N ALA A 86 -18.65 26.09 -0.69
CA ALA A 86 -19.05 25.88 -2.10
C ALA A 86 -17.90 26.11 -3.10
N SER A 87 -16.86 26.83 -2.70
CA SER A 87 -15.60 27.02 -3.43
C SER A 87 -14.62 25.85 -3.31
N ALA A 88 -14.91 24.89 -2.43
CA ALA A 88 -14.09 23.72 -2.11
C ALA A 88 -14.85 22.40 -2.34
N ASN A 89 -15.81 22.40 -3.27
CA ASN A 89 -16.69 21.28 -3.59
C ASN A 89 -16.34 20.70 -4.98
N SER A 90 -16.14 19.37 -5.05
CA SER A 90 -15.76 18.65 -6.28
C SER A 90 -14.52 19.25 -6.99
N ILE A 91 -13.50 19.68 -6.24
CA ILE A 91 -12.28 20.29 -6.78
C ILE A 91 -11.14 19.27 -6.93
N ASP A 92 -10.28 19.48 -7.91
CA ASP A 92 -9.06 18.69 -8.11
C ASP A 92 -7.93 19.18 -7.17
N SER A 93 -7.10 18.26 -6.69
CA SER A 93 -5.89 18.60 -5.92
C SER A 93 -4.79 19.16 -6.83
N ASN A 94 -3.84 19.88 -6.24
CA ASN A 94 -2.54 20.08 -6.85
C ASN A 94 -1.91 18.70 -7.20
N THR A 95 -1.11 18.64 -8.27
CA THR A 95 -0.48 17.40 -8.71
C THR A 95 0.46 16.86 -7.64
N THR A 96 0.09 15.73 -7.05
CA THR A 96 0.90 15.04 -6.06
C THR A 96 2.01 14.28 -6.78
N VAL A 97 3.25 14.51 -6.33
CA VAL A 97 4.46 13.81 -6.80
C VAL A 97 5.10 13.16 -5.58
N ALA A 98 4.86 11.86 -5.41
CA ALA A 98 5.25 11.11 -4.21
C ALA A 98 6.28 10.03 -4.56
N PRO A 99 7.58 10.26 -4.26
CA PRO A 99 8.63 9.27 -4.43
C PRO A 99 8.65 8.29 -3.25
N PHE A 100 8.66 6.99 -3.58
CA PHE A 100 8.80 5.87 -2.66
C PHE A 100 10.05 5.06 -2.99
N PHE A 101 10.50 4.25 -2.03
CA PHE A 101 11.67 3.39 -2.17
C PHE A 101 11.50 2.13 -1.33
N LEU A 102 12.16 1.05 -1.76
CA LEU A 102 12.50 -0.08 -0.88
C LEU A 102 13.98 -0.40 -1.08
N VAL A 103 14.75 -0.30 0.01
CA VAL A 103 16.14 -0.77 0.04
C VAL A 103 16.23 -1.94 1.00
N GLY A 104 16.73 -3.07 0.53
CA GLY A 104 16.81 -4.29 1.33
C GLY A 104 18.05 -5.13 1.05
N GLY A 105 18.47 -5.88 2.05
CA GLY A 105 19.50 -6.90 1.95
C GLY A 105 19.11 -8.17 2.70
N GLY A 106 19.48 -9.32 2.16
CA GLY A 106 19.28 -10.63 2.76
C GLY A 106 20.51 -11.52 2.64
N ILE A 107 20.66 -12.46 3.57
CA ILE A 107 21.81 -13.37 3.63
C ILE A 107 21.36 -14.78 4.04
N ARG A 108 21.89 -15.77 3.32
CA ARG A 108 21.86 -17.18 3.67
C ARG A 108 22.84 -17.42 4.83
N ILE A 109 22.34 -17.76 6.02
CA ILE A 109 23.17 -18.07 7.20
C ILE A 109 23.49 -19.56 7.27
N THR A 110 22.50 -20.41 7.01
CA THR A 110 22.64 -21.87 6.87
C THR A 110 21.63 -22.40 5.85
N ASP A 111 21.78 -23.64 5.39
CA ASP A 111 20.84 -24.31 4.47
C ASP A 111 19.37 -24.22 4.91
N TRP A 112 19.12 -24.11 6.23
CA TRP A 112 17.79 -23.97 6.83
C TRP A 112 17.46 -22.56 7.36
N LEU A 113 18.39 -21.59 7.36
CA LEU A 113 18.19 -20.25 7.92
C LEU A 113 18.69 -19.13 7.00
N ALA A 114 17.82 -18.16 6.72
CA ALA A 114 18.17 -16.88 6.12
C ALA A 114 17.74 -15.72 7.04
N ALA A 115 18.38 -14.57 6.90
CA ALA A 115 18.00 -13.32 7.57
C ALA A 115 18.04 -12.15 6.59
N GLY A 116 17.43 -11.02 6.94
CA GLY A 116 17.51 -9.80 6.15
C GLY A 116 17.04 -8.56 6.91
N LEU A 117 17.23 -7.41 6.26
CA LEU A 117 16.79 -6.09 6.70
C LEU A 117 16.31 -5.31 5.48
N ALA A 118 15.17 -4.63 5.60
CA ALA A 118 14.68 -3.71 4.59
C ALA A 118 14.14 -2.42 5.23
N VAL A 119 14.20 -1.32 4.48
CA VAL A 119 13.64 -0.01 4.84
C VAL A 119 12.78 0.49 3.68
N TYR A 120 11.53 0.84 3.95
CA TYR A 120 10.54 1.27 2.97
C TYR A 120 9.37 2.01 3.65
N PRO A 121 8.73 3.01 3.01
CA PRO A 121 7.42 3.51 3.46
C PRO A 121 6.32 2.47 3.26
N VAL A 122 5.61 2.03 4.30
CA VAL A 122 4.59 0.97 4.18
C VAL A 122 3.24 1.47 3.67
N ALA A 123 2.89 2.72 3.97
CA ALA A 123 1.60 3.33 3.65
C ALA A 123 1.71 4.86 3.64
N SER A 124 0.78 5.52 2.95
CA SER A 124 0.78 6.98 2.80
C SER A 124 -0.58 7.52 2.37
N ALA A 125 -0.95 8.69 2.85
CA ALA A 125 -2.09 9.45 2.34
C ALA A 125 -1.71 10.94 2.26
N GLY A 126 -2.38 11.72 1.41
CA GLY A 126 -2.13 13.16 1.31
C GLY A 126 -2.56 13.78 -0.01
N ALA A 127 -2.81 15.07 0.05
CA ALA A 127 -3.09 15.97 -1.06
C ALA A 127 -2.90 17.43 -0.59
N THR A 128 -2.77 18.35 -1.54
CA THR A 128 -2.93 19.80 -1.29
C THR A 128 -4.03 20.33 -2.19
N TYR A 129 -4.94 21.10 -1.62
CA TYR A 129 -5.97 21.85 -2.34
C TYR A 129 -5.77 23.36 -2.13
N GLU A 130 -6.12 24.14 -3.14
CA GLU A 130 -6.16 25.60 -3.07
C GLU A 130 -7.56 26.08 -3.45
N TYR A 131 -8.22 26.85 -2.59
CA TYR A 131 -9.58 27.35 -2.87
C TYR A 131 -9.87 28.73 -2.27
N PRO A 132 -10.77 29.53 -2.87
CA PRO A 132 -11.23 30.78 -2.27
C PRO A 132 -11.94 30.59 -0.92
N GLY A 133 -11.39 31.17 0.14
CA GLY A 133 -11.99 31.26 1.47
C GLY A 133 -12.79 32.54 1.70
N ALA A 134 -13.07 32.82 2.97
CA ALA A 134 -13.79 34.03 3.38
C ALA A 134 -13.06 35.32 2.93
N GLY A 135 -13.81 36.31 2.44
CA GLY A 135 -13.23 37.56 1.92
C GLY A 135 -12.42 37.44 0.63
N GLY A 136 -12.33 36.25 0.02
CA GLY A 136 -11.58 36.00 -1.21
C GLY A 136 -10.08 35.70 -1.00
N THR A 137 -9.64 35.44 0.24
CA THR A 137 -8.28 34.91 0.49
C THR A 137 -8.17 33.48 -0.05
N THR A 138 -7.10 33.12 -0.74
CA THR A 138 -6.80 31.71 -1.02
C THR A 138 -6.56 30.96 0.28
N VAL A 139 -7.18 29.80 0.45
CA VAL A 139 -6.88 28.84 1.51
C VAL A 139 -6.02 27.74 0.91
N GLU A 140 -4.86 27.49 1.49
CA GLU A 140 -4.12 26.25 1.29
C GLU A 140 -4.63 25.21 2.29
N ASP A 141 -5.00 24.03 1.79
CA ASP A 141 -5.54 22.93 2.57
C ASP A 141 -4.74 21.65 2.27
N HIS A 142 -3.76 21.37 3.15
CA HIS A 142 -2.73 20.35 2.96
C HIS A 142 -2.80 19.25 4.02
N THR A 143 -2.69 18.00 3.58
CA THR A 143 -2.45 16.84 4.44
C THR A 143 -1.33 15.98 3.87
N GLN A 144 -0.40 15.53 4.73
CA GLN A 144 0.57 14.49 4.41
C GLN A 144 0.67 13.51 5.59
N LEU A 145 0.40 12.23 5.35
CA LEU A 145 0.55 11.13 6.29
C LEU A 145 1.51 10.09 5.68
N VAL A 146 2.58 9.75 6.39
CA VAL A 146 3.57 8.76 5.94
C VAL A 146 3.89 7.81 7.08
N PHE A 147 3.90 6.51 6.77
CA PHE A 147 4.38 5.45 7.66
C PHE A 147 5.66 4.84 7.08
N LEU A 148 6.78 4.95 7.79
CA LEU A 148 8.07 4.37 7.41
C LEU A 148 8.34 3.11 8.24
N GLU A 149 8.71 2.01 7.60
CA GLU A 149 9.10 0.77 8.28
C GLU A 149 10.60 0.49 8.15
N ILE A 150 11.21 0.09 9.27
CA ILE A 150 12.47 -0.65 9.31
C ILE A 150 12.12 -2.09 9.74
N SER A 151 12.41 -3.05 8.86
CA SER A 151 11.96 -4.43 8.98
C SER A 151 13.12 -5.41 8.95
N PRO A 152 13.76 -5.72 10.09
CA PRO A 152 14.61 -6.89 10.22
C PRO A 152 13.76 -8.17 10.29
N GLY A 153 14.22 -9.26 9.67
CA GLY A 153 13.51 -10.52 9.68
C GLY A 153 14.36 -11.75 9.40
N VAL A 154 13.76 -12.92 9.64
CA VAL A 154 14.36 -14.24 9.45
C VAL A 154 13.41 -15.17 8.72
N ALA A 155 13.96 -16.14 8.00
CA ALA A 155 13.20 -17.22 7.37
C ALA A 155 13.86 -18.58 7.58
N PHE A 156 13.02 -19.56 7.85
CA PHE A 156 13.37 -20.95 8.09
C PHE A 156 12.96 -21.77 6.87
N VAL A 157 13.90 -22.48 6.26
CA VAL A 157 13.64 -23.46 5.19
C VAL A 157 13.45 -24.83 5.84
N LEU A 158 12.31 -25.45 5.56
CA LEU A 158 11.87 -26.73 6.11
C LEU A 158 11.85 -27.79 4.99
N PRO A 159 11.71 -29.09 5.33
CA PRO A 159 11.49 -30.14 4.34
C PRO A 159 10.31 -29.86 3.40
N TYR A 160 10.33 -30.48 2.21
CA TYR A 160 9.29 -30.35 1.18
C TYR A 160 9.11 -28.92 0.62
N ASN A 161 10.19 -28.13 0.56
CA ASN A 161 10.21 -26.74 0.07
C ASN A 161 9.24 -25.79 0.79
N LEU A 162 8.85 -26.14 2.02
CA LEU A 162 8.09 -25.28 2.91
C LEU A 162 9.04 -24.25 3.55
N ARG A 163 8.62 -22.99 3.62
CA ARG A 163 9.37 -21.89 4.26
C ARG A 163 8.44 -21.13 5.18
N LEU A 164 8.94 -20.81 6.36
CA LEU A 164 8.28 -19.91 7.32
C LEU A 164 9.15 -18.68 7.52
N GLY A 165 8.56 -17.50 7.69
CA GLY A 165 9.30 -16.27 7.93
C GLY A 165 8.62 -15.35 8.93
N VAL A 166 9.43 -14.57 9.65
CA VAL A 166 8.96 -13.53 10.55
C VAL A 166 9.82 -12.28 10.35
N GLY A 167 9.17 -11.16 10.00
CA GLY A 167 9.74 -9.83 10.07
C GLY A 167 9.22 -9.12 11.32
N TYR A 168 10.12 -8.54 12.10
CA TYR A 168 9.77 -7.52 13.11
C TYR A 168 9.60 -6.18 12.40
N ARG A 169 8.69 -5.32 12.86
CA ARG A 169 8.38 -4.04 12.21
C ARG A 169 8.53 -2.89 13.20
N ILE A 170 9.52 -2.04 12.97
CA ILE A 170 9.65 -0.74 13.61
C ILE A 170 8.97 0.26 12.69
N THR A 171 7.87 0.88 13.14
CA THR A 171 7.08 1.82 12.31
C THR A 171 7.21 3.23 12.86
N TYR A 172 7.83 4.13 12.11
CA TYR A 172 7.79 5.58 12.32
C TYR A 172 6.57 6.16 11.57
N THR A 173 5.87 7.11 12.18
CA THR A 173 4.74 7.82 11.54
C THR A 173 4.95 9.32 11.62
N SER A 174 4.61 10.02 10.55
CA SER A 174 4.53 11.48 10.49
C SER A 174 3.21 11.91 9.86
N LEU A 175 2.49 12.82 10.52
CA LEU A 175 1.31 13.50 10.02
C LEU A 175 1.55 15.01 10.01
N THR A 176 1.60 15.62 8.83
CA THR A 176 1.49 17.07 8.64
C THR A 176 0.06 17.41 8.25
N ARG A 177 -0.53 18.42 8.88
CA ARG A 177 -1.86 18.96 8.53
C ARG A 177 -1.85 20.48 8.66
N THR A 178 -2.15 21.16 7.56
CA THR A 178 -2.19 22.63 7.50
C THR A 178 -3.46 23.09 6.77
N VAL A 179 -4.16 24.07 7.34
CA VAL A 179 -5.33 24.75 6.76
C VAL A 179 -5.13 26.24 6.98
N ALA A 180 -4.62 26.95 5.97
CA ALA A 180 -4.09 28.31 6.10
C ALA A 180 -4.74 29.28 5.09
N PRO A 181 -5.65 30.18 5.53
CA PRO A 181 -6.11 31.30 4.71
C PRO A 181 -5.03 32.37 4.60
N ALA A 182 -4.62 32.71 3.37
CA ALA A 182 -3.51 33.60 3.09
C ALA A 182 -3.63 34.96 3.78
N GLY A 183 -2.57 35.37 4.48
CA GLY A 183 -2.52 36.64 5.23
C GLY A 183 -3.21 36.59 6.61
N THR A 184 -3.63 35.42 7.09
CA THR A 184 -4.24 35.22 8.41
C THR A 184 -3.53 34.12 9.20
N THR A 185 -3.86 33.97 10.49
CA THR A 185 -3.41 32.83 11.30
C THR A 185 -4.03 31.53 10.76
N PRO A 186 -3.26 30.42 10.62
CA PRO A 186 -3.83 29.12 10.25
C PRO A 186 -4.98 28.68 11.16
N ILE A 187 -5.93 27.94 10.59
CA ILE A 187 -7.01 27.27 11.34
C ILE A 187 -6.49 25.97 11.94
N ILE A 188 -5.61 25.29 11.20
CA ILE A 188 -4.87 24.10 11.62
C ILE A 188 -3.45 24.26 11.07
N ASP A 189 -2.43 23.96 11.88
CA ASP A 189 -1.05 23.82 11.43
C ASP A 189 -0.26 22.99 12.46
N PHE A 190 -0.06 21.70 12.20
CA PHE A 190 0.74 20.82 13.07
C PHE A 190 1.46 19.72 12.29
N THR A 191 2.57 19.25 12.84
CA THR A 191 3.29 18.04 12.40
C THR A 191 3.44 17.08 13.59
N LEU A 192 2.61 16.04 13.67
CA LEU A 192 2.69 15.03 14.73
C LEU A 192 3.61 13.88 14.28
N THR A 193 4.52 13.44 15.16
CA THR A 193 5.45 12.34 14.86
C THR A 193 5.46 11.29 15.97
N GLY A 194 5.82 10.05 15.65
CA GLY A 194 5.84 8.95 16.62
C GLY A 194 6.52 7.69 16.09
N THR A 195 6.74 6.69 16.96
CA THR A 195 7.35 5.41 16.57
C THR A 195 6.82 4.26 17.41
N ASN A 196 6.42 3.17 16.75
CA ASN A 196 5.99 1.93 17.37
C ASN A 196 7.00 0.79 17.15
N PHE A 197 7.17 -0.03 18.18
CA PHE A 197 8.09 -1.19 18.25
C PHE A 197 7.36 -2.52 18.53
N ALA A 198 6.02 -2.52 18.54
CA ALA A 198 5.17 -3.63 18.95
C ALA A 198 4.45 -4.28 17.75
N SER A 199 5.17 -4.53 16.66
CA SER A 199 4.58 -5.01 15.41
C SER A 199 5.44 -6.03 14.67
N PHE A 200 4.79 -6.86 13.86
CA PHE A 200 5.42 -7.93 13.09
C PHE A 200 4.66 -8.23 11.78
N ARG A 201 5.30 -9.03 10.93
CA ARG A 201 4.75 -9.69 9.74
C ARG A 201 5.16 -11.16 9.80
N ALA A 202 4.20 -12.07 9.72
CA ALA A 202 4.42 -13.51 9.67
C ALA A 202 4.16 -14.03 8.25
N GLY A 203 4.87 -15.07 7.84
CA GLY A 203 4.88 -15.55 6.46
C GLY A 203 5.04 -17.05 6.32
N LEU A 204 4.40 -17.60 5.29
CA LEU A 204 4.57 -18.96 4.79
C LEU A 204 4.70 -18.92 3.27
N GLN A 205 5.63 -19.69 2.70
CA GLN A 205 5.66 -20.06 1.29
C GLN A 205 5.87 -21.56 1.15
N TRP A 206 5.27 -22.18 0.14
CA TRP A 206 5.45 -23.60 -0.14
C TRP A 206 5.50 -23.85 -1.65
N ASP A 207 6.64 -24.32 -2.15
CA ASP A 207 6.79 -24.76 -3.54
C ASP A 207 6.31 -26.23 -3.62
N ALA A 208 4.99 -26.41 -3.74
CA ALA A 208 4.32 -27.71 -3.70
C ALA A 208 4.64 -28.60 -4.91
N LEU A 209 4.95 -27.97 -6.05
CA LEU A 209 5.65 -28.57 -7.18
C LEU A 209 6.81 -27.65 -7.55
N SER A 210 7.95 -28.25 -7.89
CA SER A 210 8.99 -27.56 -8.65
C SER A 210 9.71 -28.58 -9.55
N GLU A 211 9.52 -28.41 -10.85
CA GLU A 211 10.07 -29.24 -11.93
C GLU A 211 10.62 -28.33 -13.04
N GLY A 212 11.49 -28.89 -13.89
CA GLY A 212 12.30 -28.12 -14.84
C GLY A 212 13.66 -27.73 -14.26
N THR A 213 14.53 -27.15 -15.09
CA THR A 213 15.91 -26.78 -14.72
C THR A 213 16.32 -25.38 -15.17
N SER A 214 15.46 -24.71 -15.92
CA SER A 214 15.63 -23.38 -16.50
C SER A 214 14.30 -22.62 -16.47
N ASP A 215 14.33 -21.31 -16.73
CA ASP A 215 13.14 -20.48 -16.74
C ASP A 215 12.23 -20.65 -17.97
N ILE A 216 12.59 -21.58 -18.88
CA ILE A 216 11.82 -21.90 -20.10
C ILE A 216 11.21 -23.32 -20.12
N ASP A 217 11.65 -24.23 -19.23
CA ASP A 217 11.08 -25.58 -19.02
C ASP A 217 10.39 -25.72 -17.64
N ARG A 218 10.20 -24.58 -16.97
CA ARG A 218 9.78 -24.45 -15.57
C ARG A 218 8.35 -24.91 -15.31
N ARG A 219 8.16 -25.71 -14.26
CA ARG A 219 6.87 -26.29 -13.85
C ARG A 219 6.73 -26.20 -12.33
N ASP A 220 6.54 -24.98 -11.84
CA ASP A 220 6.38 -24.68 -10.42
C ASP A 220 4.89 -24.50 -10.05
N LEU A 221 4.52 -24.93 -8.85
CA LEU A 221 3.26 -24.56 -8.20
C LEU A 221 3.55 -24.10 -6.78
N SER A 222 3.45 -22.80 -6.54
CA SER A 222 3.80 -22.14 -5.28
C SER A 222 2.56 -21.58 -4.58
N PHE A 223 2.47 -21.83 -3.27
CA PHE A 223 1.45 -21.25 -2.38
C PHE A 223 2.10 -20.30 -1.39
N GLY A 224 1.40 -19.22 -1.02
CA GLY A 224 1.85 -18.28 -0.01
C GLY A 224 0.74 -17.86 0.95
N LEU A 225 1.14 -17.56 2.19
CA LEU A 225 0.30 -16.87 3.17
C LEU A 225 1.14 -15.79 3.84
N ASN A 226 0.62 -14.57 3.93
CA ASN A 226 1.20 -13.47 4.70
C ASN A 226 0.19 -12.93 5.72
N TYR A 227 0.66 -12.65 6.93
CA TYR A 227 -0.10 -11.89 7.92
C TYR A 227 0.71 -10.66 8.38
N ARG A 228 0.13 -9.48 8.24
CA ARG A 228 0.64 -8.22 8.78
C ARG A 228 -0.12 -7.89 10.06
N HIS A 229 0.59 -7.68 11.17
CA HIS A 229 -0.01 -7.29 12.46
C HIS A 229 -0.55 -5.85 12.43
N LYS A 230 -1.59 -5.56 13.23
CA LYS A 230 -2.06 -4.18 13.48
C LYS A 230 -0.94 -3.38 14.14
N THR A 231 -0.64 -2.19 13.62
CA THR A 231 0.28 -1.26 14.29
C THR A 231 -0.53 -0.05 14.74
N VAL A 232 -0.44 0.32 16.02
CA VAL A 232 -0.92 1.62 16.52
C VAL A 232 0.30 2.46 16.83
N VAL A 233 0.39 3.65 16.24
CA VAL A 233 1.49 4.58 16.50
C VAL A 233 0.91 5.80 17.20
N ASP A 234 1.21 5.94 18.49
CA ASP A 234 1.00 7.19 19.22
C ASP A 234 1.91 8.25 18.61
N VAL A 235 1.34 9.40 18.22
CA VAL A 235 2.06 10.52 17.62
C VAL A 235 1.81 11.80 18.40
N GLY A 236 2.77 12.72 18.41
CA GLY A 236 2.59 14.02 19.02
C GLY A 236 3.56 15.11 18.58
N ALA A 237 3.36 16.31 19.14
CA ALA A 237 4.18 17.50 18.98
C ALA A 237 4.08 18.39 20.23
N ASP A 238 5.18 19.06 20.59
CA ASP A 238 5.23 19.95 21.77
C ASP A 238 4.29 21.17 21.62
N GLU A 239 4.14 21.68 20.40
CA GLU A 239 3.30 22.84 20.03
C GLU A 239 2.69 22.65 18.62
N GLY A 240 1.53 23.26 18.37
CA GLY A 240 0.96 23.44 17.04
C GLY A 240 -0.36 24.21 17.07
N ILE A 241 -0.93 24.53 15.91
CA ILE A 241 -2.20 25.26 15.81
C ILE A 241 -3.34 24.29 15.51
N ALA A 242 -4.41 24.37 16.29
CA ALA A 242 -5.65 23.61 16.06
C ALA A 242 -6.87 24.44 16.47
N LEU A 243 -7.90 24.48 15.62
CA LEU A 243 -9.09 25.33 15.78
C LEU A 243 -8.73 26.82 15.98
N ALA A 244 -7.77 27.30 15.18
CA ALA A 244 -7.19 28.66 15.23
C ALA A 244 -6.60 29.07 16.60
N GLN A 245 -6.21 28.10 17.42
CA GLN A 245 -5.57 28.32 18.72
C GLN A 245 -4.24 27.54 18.80
N THR A 246 -3.24 28.14 19.45
CA THR A 246 -2.02 27.43 19.84
C THR A 246 -2.34 26.40 20.92
N GLY A 247 -2.15 25.13 20.59
CA GLY A 247 -2.14 24.01 21.53
C GLY A 247 -0.72 23.57 21.84
N THR A 248 -0.52 23.13 23.08
CA THR A 248 0.69 22.46 23.56
C THR A 248 0.39 20.99 23.85
N ASP A 249 1.42 20.13 23.81
CA ASP A 249 1.31 18.69 24.06
C ASP A 249 0.26 18.01 23.16
N LEU A 250 0.28 18.35 21.85
CA LEU A 250 -0.63 17.78 20.86
C LEU A 250 -0.37 16.29 20.68
N LYS A 251 -1.41 15.47 20.82
CA LYS A 251 -1.37 14.00 20.75
C LYS A 251 -2.51 13.44 19.92
N SER A 252 -2.24 12.34 19.20
CA SER A 252 -3.20 11.51 18.46
C SER A 252 -2.64 10.10 18.31
N ASP A 253 -3.43 9.12 17.88
CA ASP A 253 -2.94 7.80 17.46
C ASP A 253 -3.26 7.51 15.98
N PHE A 254 -2.44 6.70 15.33
CA PHE A 254 -2.69 6.21 13.96
C PHE A 254 -2.61 4.69 13.88
N THR A 255 -3.69 4.06 13.41
CA THR A 255 -3.74 2.61 13.15
C THR A 255 -3.37 2.28 11.70
N LEU A 256 -2.31 1.49 11.51
CA LEU A 256 -2.16 0.63 10.33
C LEU A 256 -2.92 -0.68 10.56
N PRO A 257 -3.94 -1.00 9.74
CA PRO A 257 -4.69 -2.24 9.89
C PRO A 257 -3.84 -3.50 9.72
N ALA A 258 -4.25 -4.55 10.44
CA ALA A 258 -3.81 -5.90 10.14
C ALA A 258 -4.26 -6.31 8.72
N ARG A 259 -3.52 -7.22 8.08
CA ARG A 259 -3.86 -7.78 6.77
C ARG A 259 -3.55 -9.27 6.74
N LEU A 260 -4.37 -10.05 6.03
CA LEU A 260 -4.12 -11.45 5.71
C LEU A 260 -4.14 -11.61 4.19
N VAL A 261 -3.07 -12.12 3.60
CA VAL A 261 -2.94 -12.33 2.15
C VAL A 261 -2.67 -13.80 1.87
N PHE A 262 -3.46 -14.42 1.00
CA PHE A 262 -3.20 -15.73 0.44
C PHE A 262 -2.81 -15.58 -1.03
N GLY A 263 -1.78 -16.29 -1.46
CA GLY A 263 -1.25 -16.21 -2.83
C GLY A 263 -1.08 -17.57 -3.48
N VAL A 264 -1.27 -17.63 -4.79
CA VAL A 264 -0.96 -18.80 -5.63
C VAL A 264 -0.19 -18.32 -6.86
N ARG A 265 0.88 -19.05 -7.22
CA ARG A 265 1.56 -18.91 -8.51
C ARG A 265 1.74 -20.27 -9.16
N GLY A 266 1.46 -20.35 -10.46
CA GLY A 266 1.82 -21.48 -11.30
C GLY A 266 2.71 -21.03 -12.45
N ASP A 267 3.76 -21.79 -12.74
CA ASP A 267 4.59 -21.64 -13.92
C ASP A 267 4.43 -22.86 -14.82
N TYR A 268 4.35 -22.63 -16.13
CA TYR A 268 4.30 -23.67 -17.14
C TYR A 268 5.13 -23.26 -18.36
N ASP A 269 6.27 -23.92 -18.52
CA ASP A 269 7.31 -23.66 -19.51
C ASP A 269 7.75 -22.18 -19.47
N ARG A 270 7.28 -21.35 -20.42
CA ARG A 270 7.61 -19.91 -20.54
C ARG A 270 6.58 -18.96 -19.91
N ILE A 271 5.47 -19.47 -19.38
CA ILE A 271 4.33 -18.67 -18.91
C ILE A 271 4.19 -18.82 -17.39
N GLY A 272 4.23 -17.70 -16.67
CA GLY A 272 3.89 -17.62 -15.26
C GLY A 272 2.53 -16.95 -15.05
N GLY A 273 1.73 -17.45 -14.11
CA GLY A 273 0.47 -16.83 -13.70
C GLY A 273 0.35 -16.79 -12.18
N ALA A 274 0.00 -15.64 -11.62
CA ALA A 274 -0.13 -15.43 -10.18
C ALA A 274 -1.43 -14.72 -9.81
N VAL A 275 -1.99 -15.08 -8.65
CA VAL A 275 -3.18 -14.46 -8.04
C VAL A 275 -2.97 -14.36 -6.53
N ASP A 276 -3.12 -13.15 -5.98
CA ASP A 276 -3.12 -12.92 -4.54
C ASP A 276 -4.50 -12.36 -4.11
N LEU A 277 -5.06 -12.94 -3.05
CA LEU A 277 -6.29 -12.53 -2.36
C LEU A 277 -5.92 -11.98 -0.99
N GLU A 278 -6.23 -10.71 -0.76
CA GLU A 278 -5.98 -10.00 0.49
C GLU A 278 -7.28 -9.63 1.20
N TYR A 279 -7.30 -9.82 2.52
CA TYR A 279 -8.32 -9.33 3.43
C TYR A 279 -7.70 -8.29 4.37
N GLY A 280 -8.13 -7.04 4.25
CA GLY A 280 -7.72 -5.93 5.09
C GLY A 280 -8.70 -5.74 6.24
N PHE A 281 -8.22 -5.85 7.48
CA PHE A 281 -9.01 -5.64 8.70
C PHE A 281 -9.19 -4.15 8.99
N ASN A 282 -9.60 -3.38 7.99
CA ASN A 282 -9.52 -1.93 7.99
C ASN A 282 -10.56 -1.26 8.91
N SER A 283 -11.58 -1.99 9.38
CA SER A 283 -12.47 -1.59 10.49
C SER A 283 -11.74 -1.30 11.80
N GLN A 284 -10.48 -1.75 11.93
CA GLN A 284 -9.58 -1.38 13.00
C GLN A 284 -9.24 0.13 13.06
N ASN A 285 -9.61 0.92 12.04
CA ASN A 285 -9.69 2.38 12.08
C ASN A 285 -11.15 2.83 12.28
N GLU A 286 -11.54 3.06 13.53
CA GLU A 286 -12.83 3.70 13.84
C GLU A 286 -12.71 5.23 13.85
N ARG A 287 -11.76 5.77 14.62
CA ARG A 287 -11.64 7.19 14.96
C ARG A 287 -10.24 7.48 15.48
N THR A 288 -9.80 8.74 15.38
CA THR A 288 -8.68 9.31 16.13
C THR A 288 -9.02 10.74 16.55
N THR A 289 -8.29 11.31 17.50
CA THR A 289 -8.57 12.67 17.99
C THR A 289 -7.27 13.39 18.29
N VAL A 290 -6.95 14.39 17.46
CA VAL A 290 -5.83 15.29 17.71
C VAL A 290 -6.20 16.21 18.86
N SER A 291 -5.41 16.21 19.92
CA SER A 291 -5.77 16.88 21.16
C SER A 291 -4.56 17.35 21.96
N GLY A 292 -4.64 18.56 22.50
CA GLY A 292 -3.65 19.18 23.37
C GLY A 292 -4.33 20.23 24.24
N ASP A 293 -3.56 21.09 24.88
CA ASP A 293 -4.09 22.11 25.80
C ASP A 293 -3.52 23.49 25.47
N THR A 294 -4.35 24.54 25.50
CA THR A 294 -3.87 25.92 25.32
C THR A 294 -3.03 26.37 26.51
N ALA A 295 -2.23 27.43 26.33
CA ALA A 295 -1.54 28.10 27.43
C ALA A 295 -2.47 28.63 28.55
N GLY A 296 -3.79 28.67 28.33
CA GLY A 296 -4.79 28.98 29.36
C GLY A 296 -5.35 27.76 30.10
N GLY A 297 -4.90 26.53 29.79
CA GLY A 297 -5.43 25.28 30.34
C GLY A 297 -6.75 24.82 29.72
N THR A 298 -7.12 25.35 28.54
CA THR A 298 -8.32 24.91 27.81
C THR A 298 -7.97 23.76 26.87
N ARG A 299 -8.64 22.63 27.03
CA ARG A 299 -8.50 21.45 26.18
C ARG A 299 -8.93 21.74 24.74
N ILE A 300 -8.05 21.45 23.78
CA ILE A 300 -8.36 21.39 22.34
C ILE A 300 -8.62 19.93 21.97
N SER A 301 -9.66 19.68 21.16
CA SER A 301 -10.04 18.36 20.66
C SER A 301 -10.55 18.46 19.22
N VAL A 302 -9.85 17.82 18.30
CA VAL A 302 -10.19 17.77 16.87
C VAL A 302 -10.37 16.32 16.45
N ASN A 303 -11.61 15.91 16.26
CA ASN A 303 -11.96 14.52 15.96
C ASN A 303 -11.81 14.26 14.46
N ASN A 304 -11.22 13.11 14.12
CA ASN A 304 -11.38 12.48 12.83
C ASN A 304 -12.08 11.13 13.00
N VAL A 305 -13.26 10.97 12.41
CA VAL A 305 -13.97 9.69 12.30
C VAL A 305 -13.56 9.04 10.98
N PHE A 306 -13.21 7.76 11.04
CA PHE A 306 -12.97 6.93 9.86
C PHE A 306 -14.17 6.02 9.63
N ALA A 307 -14.63 5.34 10.69
CA ALA A 307 -15.70 4.34 10.69
C ALA A 307 -15.58 3.37 9.49
N TRP A 308 -14.35 2.87 9.27
CA TRP A 308 -14.00 2.11 8.08
C TRP A 308 -14.58 0.70 8.07
N SER A 309 -14.71 0.13 6.88
CA SER A 309 -15.13 -1.26 6.65
C SER A 309 -13.93 -2.17 6.35
N ASP A 310 -14.05 -3.45 6.68
CA ASP A 310 -13.09 -4.47 6.23
C ASP A 310 -13.22 -4.70 4.72
N ALA A 311 -12.08 -4.95 4.07
CA ALA A 311 -11.94 -4.87 2.62
C ALA A 311 -11.30 -6.13 2.02
N ILE A 312 -11.61 -6.40 0.75
CA ILE A 312 -10.92 -7.42 -0.06
C ILE A 312 -10.17 -6.73 -1.20
N THR A 313 -8.91 -7.11 -1.38
CA THR A 313 -8.08 -6.70 -2.51
C THR A 313 -7.65 -7.94 -3.30
N LEU A 314 -7.99 -7.98 -4.59
CA LEU A 314 -7.66 -9.02 -5.54
C LEU A 314 -6.56 -8.51 -6.49
N ARG A 315 -5.46 -9.27 -6.60
CA ARG A 315 -4.36 -9.00 -7.51
C ARG A 315 -4.19 -10.18 -8.46
N GLY A 316 -3.95 -9.94 -9.74
CA GLY A 316 -3.66 -10.98 -10.72
C GLY A 316 -2.62 -10.53 -11.74
N GLY A 317 -1.72 -11.42 -12.14
CA GLY A 317 -0.64 -11.14 -13.08
C GLY A 317 -0.30 -12.32 -13.99
N LEU A 318 0.19 -12.00 -15.19
CA LEU A 318 0.70 -12.93 -16.20
C LEU A 318 2.11 -12.50 -16.64
N GLU A 319 3.06 -13.43 -16.61
CA GLU A 319 4.46 -13.27 -17.00
C GLU A 319 4.74 -14.15 -18.23
N TYR A 320 5.48 -13.62 -19.22
CA TYR A 320 5.96 -14.39 -20.36
C TYR A 320 7.47 -14.19 -20.54
N ARG A 321 8.23 -15.29 -20.59
CA ARG A 321 9.68 -15.27 -20.78
C ARG A 321 10.06 -15.57 -22.22
N TRP A 322 10.77 -14.64 -22.84
CA TRP A 322 11.28 -14.71 -24.22
C TRP A 322 12.82 -14.76 -24.25
N LEU A 323 13.38 -14.99 -25.44
CA LEU A 323 14.75 -15.47 -25.70
C LEU A 323 15.03 -16.90 -25.18
N ASP A 324 16.10 -17.52 -25.66
CA ASP A 324 16.32 -18.97 -25.50
C ASP A 324 16.65 -19.37 -24.06
N ALA A 325 17.29 -18.50 -23.27
CA ALA A 325 17.52 -18.72 -21.84
C ALA A 325 16.44 -18.12 -20.91
N GLY A 326 15.46 -17.38 -21.46
CA GLY A 326 14.41 -16.73 -20.67
C GLY A 326 14.80 -15.39 -20.02
N GLU A 327 15.97 -14.84 -20.40
CA GLU A 327 16.62 -13.65 -19.83
C GLU A 327 15.72 -12.42 -19.72
N PHE A 328 14.73 -12.26 -20.60
CA PHE A 328 13.76 -11.17 -20.49
C PHE A 328 12.37 -11.73 -20.13
N ALA A 329 11.63 -10.95 -19.35
CA ALA A 329 10.24 -11.24 -19.02
C ALA A 329 9.35 -10.03 -19.34
N THR A 330 8.22 -10.24 -20.00
CA THR A 330 7.14 -9.23 -20.11
C THR A 330 5.97 -9.60 -19.21
N ARG A 331 5.34 -8.60 -18.60
CA ARG A 331 4.37 -8.76 -17.51
C ARG A 331 3.16 -7.87 -17.71
N LEU A 332 1.98 -8.40 -17.44
CA LEU A 332 0.72 -7.66 -17.39
C LEU A 332 -0.04 -8.05 -16.12
N GLY A 333 -0.74 -7.10 -15.52
CA GLY A 333 -1.52 -7.38 -14.31
C GLY A 333 -2.67 -6.41 -14.06
N TYR A 334 -3.53 -6.81 -13.13
CA TYR A 334 -4.73 -6.10 -12.74
C TYR A 334 -4.91 -6.18 -11.22
N VAL A 335 -5.33 -5.06 -10.64
CA VAL A 335 -5.70 -4.95 -9.23
C VAL A 335 -7.13 -4.45 -9.13
N PHE A 336 -7.86 -5.03 -8.19
CA PHE A 336 -9.15 -4.60 -7.69
C PHE A 336 -9.04 -4.52 -6.17
N ASP A 337 -9.31 -3.37 -5.55
CA ASP A 337 -8.92 -3.06 -4.17
C ASP A 337 -10.09 -2.40 -3.43
N GLY A 338 -10.60 -2.98 -2.30
CA GLY A 338 -11.97 -2.95 -1.67
C GLY A 338 -12.36 -1.91 -0.56
N THR A 339 -13.65 -1.52 -0.33
CA THR A 339 -13.97 -0.27 0.44
C THR A 339 -13.66 -0.36 1.91
N THR A 340 -12.82 0.59 2.25
CA THR A 340 -12.39 0.98 3.56
C THR A 340 -13.05 2.31 3.93
N ALA A 341 -12.94 3.34 3.09
CA ALA A 341 -13.45 4.70 3.39
C ALA A 341 -14.98 4.80 3.44
N ASN A 342 -15.51 5.42 4.49
CA ASN A 342 -16.95 5.52 4.75
C ASN A 342 -17.57 6.75 4.04
N PRO A 343 -18.63 6.62 3.22
CA PRO A 343 -19.30 7.76 2.58
C PRO A 343 -19.85 8.83 3.53
N GLN A 344 -20.14 8.49 4.79
CA GLN A 344 -20.63 9.45 5.80
C GLN A 344 -19.50 10.29 6.41
N TYR A 345 -18.27 9.78 6.32
CA TYR A 345 -17.04 10.38 6.84
C TYR A 345 -15.95 10.35 5.75
N PRO A 346 -16.18 11.00 4.59
CA PRO A 346 -15.26 10.93 3.45
C PRO A 346 -13.99 11.74 3.72
N THR A 347 -12.95 11.49 2.93
CA THR A 347 -11.71 12.28 2.94
C THR A 347 -11.26 12.58 1.52
N ALA A 348 -10.93 13.84 1.25
CA ALA A 348 -10.34 14.28 -0.01
C ALA A 348 -8.84 13.93 -0.09
N PHE A 349 -8.20 13.58 1.02
CA PHE A 349 -6.75 13.39 1.12
C PHE A 349 -6.32 11.92 0.92
N GLY A 350 -7.15 11.10 0.26
CA GLY A 350 -6.90 9.66 0.13
C GLY A 350 -7.81 8.95 -0.87
N THR A 351 -7.88 7.62 -0.75
CA THR A 351 -8.69 6.77 -1.63
C THR A 351 -10.19 7.13 -1.52
N PRO A 352 -10.91 7.44 -2.62
CA PRO A 352 -12.36 7.67 -2.62
C PRO A 352 -13.17 6.51 -2.04
N PRO A 353 -14.38 6.75 -1.47
CA PRO A 353 -15.22 5.71 -0.86
C PRO A 353 -15.99 4.87 -1.91
N THR A 354 -15.26 4.25 -2.85
CA THR A 354 -15.78 3.64 -4.09
C THR A 354 -14.77 2.63 -4.67
N PRO A 355 -15.09 1.75 -5.65
CA PRO A 355 -14.10 0.85 -6.22
C PRO A 355 -12.93 1.54 -6.89
N THR A 356 -11.72 1.01 -6.69
CA THR A 356 -10.54 1.37 -7.46
C THR A 356 -9.95 0.17 -8.15
N HIS A 357 -9.50 0.41 -9.36
CA HIS A 357 -8.85 -0.56 -10.22
C HIS A 357 -7.45 -0.08 -10.50
N SER A 358 -6.49 -0.99 -10.63
CA SER A 358 -5.18 -0.67 -11.22
C SER A 358 -4.91 -1.56 -12.41
N LEU A 359 -4.46 -0.97 -13.52
CA LEU A 359 -3.87 -1.70 -14.65
C LEU A 359 -2.36 -1.57 -14.57
N THR A 360 -1.64 -2.67 -14.77
CA THR A 360 -0.17 -2.71 -14.67
C THR A 360 0.45 -3.40 -15.87
N ALA A 361 1.64 -2.93 -16.26
CA ALA A 361 2.49 -3.56 -17.27
C ALA A 361 3.96 -3.42 -16.85
N GLY A 362 4.79 -4.39 -17.20
CA GLY A 362 6.22 -4.33 -16.88
C GLY A 362 7.09 -5.19 -17.80
N ILE A 363 8.40 -4.93 -17.72
CA ILE A 363 9.45 -5.70 -18.37
C ILE A 363 10.61 -5.88 -17.38
N GLY A 364 11.26 -7.04 -17.44
CA GLY A 364 12.49 -7.32 -16.70
C GLY A 364 13.57 -7.92 -17.60
N TYR A 365 14.81 -7.79 -17.14
CA TYR A 365 15.98 -8.48 -17.66
C TYR A 365 16.76 -9.12 -16.49
N ASP A 366 16.98 -10.42 -16.58
CA ASP A 366 17.84 -11.24 -15.73
C ASP A 366 19.18 -11.43 -16.43
N GLY A 367 20.24 -10.89 -15.84
CA GLY A 367 21.62 -11.02 -16.29
C GLY A 367 22.42 -12.11 -15.57
N GLY A 368 21.78 -12.93 -14.71
CA GLY A 368 22.39 -13.98 -13.91
C GLY A 368 22.53 -13.59 -12.43
N PRO A 369 23.61 -12.88 -12.02
CA PRO A 369 23.76 -12.39 -10.66
C PRO A 369 23.07 -11.03 -10.42
N TRP A 370 22.27 -10.53 -11.36
CA TRP A 370 21.51 -9.29 -11.24
C TRP A 370 20.23 -9.33 -12.08
N GLU A 371 19.10 -8.89 -11.53
CA GLU A 371 17.86 -8.62 -12.26
C GLU A 371 17.65 -7.09 -12.31
N THR A 372 17.06 -6.57 -13.38
CA THR A 372 16.48 -5.21 -13.38
C THR A 372 15.08 -5.22 -13.98
N ASN A 373 14.20 -4.41 -13.40
CA ASN A 373 12.81 -4.34 -13.80
C ASN A 373 12.34 -2.90 -13.96
N LEU A 374 11.45 -2.69 -14.93
CA LEU A 374 10.69 -1.47 -15.15
C LEU A 374 9.20 -1.82 -15.22
N ALA A 375 8.37 -1.11 -14.45
CA ALA A 375 6.92 -1.24 -14.55
C ALA A 375 6.21 0.10 -14.53
N TYR A 376 4.97 0.07 -15.03
CA TYR A 376 4.01 1.16 -15.00
C TYR A 376 2.70 0.67 -14.42
N ALA A 377 2.05 1.51 -13.62
CA ALA A 377 0.70 1.30 -13.12
C ALA A 377 -0.18 2.54 -13.37
N TYR A 378 -1.48 2.31 -13.53
CA TYR A 378 -2.49 3.37 -13.47
C TYR A 378 -3.64 2.94 -12.58
N ARG A 379 -3.80 3.60 -11.42
CA ARG A 379 -4.91 3.42 -10.47
C ARG A 379 -5.98 4.47 -10.71
N PHE A 380 -7.24 4.02 -10.78
CA PHE A 380 -8.40 4.87 -11.03
C PHE A 380 -9.65 4.40 -10.30
N GLY A 381 -10.54 5.33 -9.98
CA GLY A 381 -11.88 5.09 -9.40
C GLY A 381 -12.57 6.40 -9.04
N SER A 382 -13.91 6.44 -9.05
CA SER A 382 -14.68 7.65 -8.73
C SER A 382 -16.10 7.40 -8.21
N THR A 383 -16.67 8.38 -7.50
CA THR A 383 -18.04 8.38 -6.96
C THR A 383 -18.52 9.79 -6.63
N THR A 384 -19.82 9.93 -6.36
CA THR A 384 -20.42 11.14 -5.78
C THR A 384 -20.90 10.81 -4.36
N VAL A 385 -20.44 11.58 -3.38
CA VAL A 385 -20.82 11.46 -1.97
C VAL A 385 -21.93 12.45 -1.64
N THR A 386 -23.05 11.92 -1.15
CA THR A 386 -24.25 12.68 -0.73
C THR A 386 -24.54 12.60 0.77
N GLU A 387 -23.82 11.75 1.52
CA GLU A 387 -23.99 11.51 2.95
C GLU A 387 -22.86 12.07 3.83
N GLY A 388 -21.86 12.75 3.26
CA GLY A 388 -20.73 13.31 3.99
C GLY A 388 -21.18 14.33 5.03
N GLY A 389 -20.88 14.06 6.31
CA GLY A 389 -21.30 14.88 7.44
C GLY A 389 -22.74 14.65 7.92
N THR A 390 -23.45 13.62 7.42
CA THR A 390 -24.74 13.19 7.99
C THR A 390 -24.61 12.19 9.14
N GLY A 391 -23.38 11.74 9.42
CA GLY A 391 -23.06 10.86 10.55
C GLY A 391 -23.41 11.45 11.92
N ALA A 392 -23.65 10.57 12.89
CA ALA A 392 -24.08 10.97 14.24
C ALA A 392 -22.96 11.58 15.11
N GLU A 393 -21.68 11.43 14.72
CA GLU A 393 -20.53 11.98 15.43
C GLU A 393 -19.94 13.20 14.69
N VAL A 394 -19.57 14.25 15.42
CA VAL A 394 -18.91 15.43 14.83
C VAL A 394 -17.48 15.07 14.46
N CYS A 395 -17.19 15.12 13.15
CA CYS A 395 -15.85 14.98 12.59
C CYS A 395 -15.39 16.32 12.01
N GLN A 396 -14.34 16.93 12.59
CA GLN A 396 -13.83 18.23 12.13
C GLN A 396 -12.76 18.12 11.03
N LEU A 397 -12.21 16.93 10.81
CA LEU A 397 -11.18 16.64 9.80
C LEU A 397 -11.71 15.87 8.58
N CYS A 398 -13.00 15.48 8.59
CA CYS A 398 -13.66 14.86 7.46
C CYS A 398 -13.98 15.90 6.37
N SER A 399 -14.02 15.42 5.13
CA SER A 399 -14.38 16.19 3.95
C SER A 399 -15.90 16.21 3.74
N ALA A 400 -16.38 17.05 2.81
CA ALA A 400 -17.81 17.32 2.61
C ALA A 400 -18.45 16.48 1.49
N ASN A 401 -19.74 16.68 1.22
CA ASN A 401 -20.41 16.18 0.02
C ASN A 401 -19.77 16.69 -1.28
N GLY A 402 -19.94 15.94 -2.36
CA GLY A 402 -19.42 16.24 -3.70
C GLY A 402 -18.82 15.02 -4.38
N ASP A 403 -18.11 15.25 -5.47
CA ASP A 403 -17.51 14.21 -6.29
C ASP A 403 -16.09 13.89 -5.80
N TYR A 404 -15.77 12.60 -5.77
CA TYR A 404 -14.49 12.07 -5.33
C TYR A 404 -13.93 11.14 -6.40
N ALA A 405 -12.71 11.41 -6.86
CA ALA A 405 -12.04 10.60 -7.87
C ALA A 405 -10.54 10.52 -7.60
N ILE A 406 -9.91 9.42 -8.02
CA ILE A 406 -8.46 9.27 -8.01
C ILE A 406 -7.98 8.92 -9.43
N GLY A 407 -6.92 9.58 -9.87
CA GLY A 407 -6.17 9.25 -11.08
C GLY A 407 -4.68 9.30 -10.76
N LEU A 408 -4.07 8.13 -10.59
CA LEU A 408 -2.69 8.00 -10.10
C LEU A 408 -1.87 7.10 -11.02
N HIS A 409 -0.83 7.68 -11.64
CA HIS A 409 0.18 6.97 -12.41
C HIS A 409 1.31 6.54 -11.47
N GLY A 410 1.85 5.34 -11.66
CA GLY A 410 3.04 4.85 -10.97
C GLY A 410 4.11 4.42 -11.95
N LEU A 411 5.35 4.79 -11.70
CA LEU A 411 6.54 4.36 -12.44
C LEU A 411 7.50 3.69 -11.45
N TYR A 412 7.86 2.43 -11.70
CA TYR A 412 8.60 1.58 -10.77
C TYR A 412 9.87 1.10 -11.46
N VAL A 413 11.01 1.20 -10.78
CA VAL A 413 12.27 0.61 -11.22
C VAL A 413 12.89 -0.16 -10.05
N ASP A 414 13.23 -1.43 -10.27
CA ASP A 414 14.06 -2.20 -9.33
C ASP A 414 15.33 -2.75 -9.97
N VAL A 415 16.34 -2.94 -9.13
CA VAL A 415 17.59 -3.66 -9.43
C VAL A 415 17.92 -4.55 -8.23
N SER A 416 18.19 -5.82 -8.50
CA SER A 416 18.72 -6.78 -7.53
C SER A 416 20.16 -7.18 -7.87
N TYR A 417 20.90 -7.67 -6.87
CA TYR A 417 22.19 -8.33 -7.09
C TYR A 417 22.39 -9.47 -6.08
N ASP A 418 22.75 -10.65 -6.59
CA ASP A 418 23.07 -11.85 -5.82
C ASP A 418 24.59 -12.15 -5.92
N PHE A 419 25.25 -12.29 -4.76
CA PHE A 419 26.68 -12.57 -4.59
C PHE A 419 26.95 -14.04 -4.22
#